data_AF-A0A921HSP4-F1
#
_entry.id   AF-A0A921HSP4-F1
#
_cell.length_a   1.000
_cell.length_b   1.000
_cell.length_c   1.000
_cell.angle_alpha   90.00
_cell.angle_beta   90.00
_cell.angle_gamma   90.00
#
_symmetry.space_group_name_H-M   'P 1'
#
loop_
_entity.id
_entity.type
_entity.pdbx_description
1 polymer ?
#
loop_
_entity_poly.entity_id
_entity_poly.type
_entity_poly.pdbx_seq_one_letter_code
_entity_poly.pdbx_strand_id
1 'polypeptide(L)'
;MSKMTYAMLKEKAKKNGIEMSVATVRRRKKSGWTDEKIVTTPVNNTRCQPQNMYNYKGQMYSMSQLAVLACKVQDCLVEDRSIYTRIKSNHWSVEDAVERSITTSANDRHKNYWFAGQQYSLGELWLISRYKFGTDISFSSLHDRIIKYDWPVNKAVITKYCSYRSNRARSGFDLPAEMIQRFAKRLLTERPIDISLVKVQK
;
A
#
# COMPACT_ATOMS: atom_id res chain seq x y z
N MET A 1 27.35 -26.98 32.12
CA MET A 1 26.21 -26.06 32.38
C MET A 1 25.04 -26.43 31.48
N SER A 2 23.91 -26.84 32.06
CA SER A 2 22.71 -27.18 31.30
C SER A 2 22.16 -25.94 30.61
N LYS A 3 22.03 -25.95 29.27
CA LYS A 3 21.48 -24.81 28.52
C LYS A 3 19.97 -24.77 28.74
N MET A 4 19.45 -23.70 29.33
CA MET A 4 18.00 -23.50 29.48
C MET A 4 17.32 -23.54 28.11
N THR A 5 16.24 -24.30 28.00
CA THR A 5 15.43 -24.36 26.78
C THR A 5 14.57 -23.10 26.65
N TYR A 6 14.11 -22.79 25.43
CA TYR A 6 13.24 -21.63 25.21
C TYR A 6 11.92 -21.70 25.97
N ALA A 7 11.38 -22.91 26.19
CA ALA A 7 10.18 -23.13 26.98
C ALA A 7 10.41 -22.79 28.45
N MET A 8 11.55 -23.20 29.02
CA MET A 8 11.92 -22.88 30.41
C MET A 8 12.10 -21.37 30.62
N LEU A 9 12.71 -20.67 29.66
CA LEU A 9 12.85 -19.21 29.71
C LEU A 9 11.51 -18.49 29.62
N LYS A 10 10.57 -18.99 28.80
CA LYS A 10 9.21 -18.46 28.74
C LYS A 10 8.50 -18.61 30.09
N GLU A 11 8.51 -19.80 30.68
CA GLU A 11 7.86 -20.04 31.98
C GLU A 11 8.50 -19.20 33.09
N LYS A 12 9.83 -19.03 33.07
CA LYS A 12 10.53 -18.16 34.02
C LYS A 12 10.17 -16.68 33.82
N ALA A 13 10.04 -16.21 32.58
CA ALA A 13 9.58 -14.86 32.30
C ALA A 13 8.13 -14.64 32.75
N LYS A 14 7.27 -15.65 32.59
CA LYS A 14 5.88 -15.62 33.06
C LYS A 14 5.79 -15.52 34.59
N LYS A 15 6.66 -16.23 35.32
CA LYS A 15 6.79 -16.08 36.80
C LYS A 15 7.18 -14.66 37.21
N ASN A 16 7.90 -13.94 36.34
CA ASN A 16 8.26 -12.54 36.55
C ASN A 16 7.19 -11.55 36.02
N GLY A 17 5.99 -12.02 35.67
CA GLY A 17 4.91 -11.18 35.16
C GLY A 17 5.07 -10.76 33.69
N ILE A 18 5.97 -11.38 32.94
CA ILE A 18 6.23 -11.02 31.54
C ILE A 18 5.68 -12.09 30.60
N GLU A 19 4.52 -11.81 30.02
CA GLU A 19 3.93 -12.69 29.00
C GLU A 19 4.65 -12.49 27.65
N MET A 20 5.23 -13.55 27.11
CA MET A 20 5.90 -13.51 25.80
C MET A 20 5.82 -14.84 25.06
N SER A 21 5.82 -14.77 23.73
CA SER A 21 5.85 -15.96 22.88
C SER A 21 7.26 -16.59 22.84
N VAL A 22 7.33 -17.91 22.56
CA VAL A 22 8.60 -18.62 22.34
C VAL A 22 9.41 -18.00 21.19
N ALA A 23 8.73 -17.46 20.17
CA ALA A 23 9.38 -16.74 19.09
C ALA A 23 10.12 -15.48 19.58
N THR A 24 9.53 -14.75 20.54
CA THR A 24 10.18 -13.59 21.17
C THR A 24 11.41 -13.99 21.97
N VAL A 25 11.34 -15.08 22.74
CA VAL A 25 12.48 -15.66 23.48
C VAL A 25 13.61 -16.04 22.51
N ARG A 26 13.28 -16.79 21.45
CA ARG A 26 14.24 -17.20 20.42
C ARG A 26 14.92 -16.01 19.75
N ARG A 27 14.14 -14.96 19.41
CA ARG A 27 14.66 -13.72 18.82
C ARG A 27 15.65 -13.04 19.76
N ARG A 28 15.29 -12.84 21.04
CA ARG A 28 16.17 -12.22 22.04
C ARG A 28 17.47 -13.01 22.21
N LYS A 29 17.39 -14.34 22.26
CA LYS A 29 18.58 -15.21 22.37
C LYS A 29 19.49 -15.11 21.14
N LYS A 30 18.92 -15.09 19.93
CA LYS A 30 19.68 -14.84 18.69
C LYS A 30 20.34 -13.46 18.66
N SER A 31 19.70 -12.46 19.27
CA SER A 31 20.26 -11.11 19.46
C SER A 31 21.27 -11.01 20.60
N GLY A 32 21.74 -12.13 21.15
CA GLY A 32 22.79 -12.16 22.18
C GLY A 32 22.33 -11.83 23.59
N TRP A 33 21.02 -11.84 23.87
CA TRP A 33 20.53 -11.53 25.22
C TRP A 33 20.86 -12.67 26.19
N THR A 34 21.27 -12.29 27.41
CA THR A 34 21.45 -13.22 28.53
C THR A 34 20.09 -13.75 28.98
N ASP A 35 20.08 -14.94 29.58
CA ASP A 35 18.85 -15.57 30.07
C ASP A 35 18.14 -14.71 31.11
N GLU A 36 18.91 -14.07 31.98
CA GLU A 36 18.41 -13.12 32.97
C GLU A 36 17.72 -11.91 32.32
N LYS A 37 18.39 -11.27 31.36
CA LYS A 37 17.82 -10.12 30.63
C LYS A 37 16.54 -10.50 29.88
N ILE A 38 16.45 -11.72 29.36
CA ILE A 38 15.24 -12.23 28.69
C ILE A 38 14.06 -12.31 29.66
N VAL A 39 14.28 -12.80 30.89
CA VAL A 39 13.20 -13.03 31.87
C VAL A 39 12.84 -11.82 32.71
N THR A 40 13.65 -10.75 32.69
CA THR A 40 13.39 -9.52 33.47
C THR A 40 12.95 -8.32 32.62
N THR A 41 13.20 -8.34 31.31
CA THR A 41 12.86 -7.20 30.45
C THR A 41 11.49 -7.37 29.79
N PRO A 42 10.51 -6.48 30.00
CA PRO A 42 9.19 -6.59 29.41
C PRO A 42 9.24 -6.56 27.88
N VAL A 43 8.28 -7.22 27.22
CA VAL A 43 8.15 -7.12 25.77
C VAL A 43 7.52 -5.78 25.46
N ASN A 44 8.32 -4.83 24.97
CA ASN A 44 7.78 -3.63 24.33
C ASN A 44 6.96 -4.08 23.13
N ASN A 45 5.64 -4.13 23.32
CA ASN A 45 4.68 -4.41 22.27
C ASN A 45 4.43 -3.11 21.48
N THR A 46 5.50 -2.48 20.99
CA THR A 46 5.45 -1.25 20.18
C THR A 46 4.84 -1.47 18.79
N ARG A 47 4.27 -2.66 18.52
CA ARG A 47 3.50 -2.93 17.30
C ARG A 47 2.10 -2.33 17.33
N CYS A 48 1.61 -1.90 18.48
CA CYS A 48 0.49 -0.99 18.59
C CYS A 48 1.05 0.40 18.90
N GLN A 49 1.81 0.99 17.97
CA GLN A 49 1.92 2.45 18.04
C GLN A 49 0.48 3.00 18.02
N PRO A 50 0.16 4.02 18.83
CA PRO A 50 -1.10 4.71 18.68
C PRO A 50 -1.22 5.03 17.19
N GLN A 51 -2.32 4.59 16.56
CA GLN A 51 -2.62 5.00 15.20
C GLN A 51 -2.45 6.52 15.22
N ASN A 52 -1.54 7.05 14.40
CA ASN A 52 -1.39 8.49 14.30
C ASN A 52 -2.76 8.98 13.82
N MET A 53 -3.54 9.50 14.76
CA MET A 53 -4.85 10.06 14.51
C MET A 53 -4.65 11.54 14.26
N TYR A 54 -5.31 12.04 13.24
CA TYR A 54 -5.17 13.39 12.75
C TYR A 54 -6.50 14.10 12.89
N ASN A 55 -6.48 15.30 13.46
CA ASN A 55 -7.67 16.13 13.52
C ASN A 55 -7.94 16.71 12.13
N TYR A 56 -9.14 16.47 11.61
CA TYR A 56 -9.67 17.11 10.41
C TYR A 56 -11.09 17.57 10.71
N LYS A 57 -11.33 18.88 10.61
CA LYS A 57 -12.65 19.49 10.89
C LYS A 57 -13.24 19.10 12.26
N GLY A 58 -12.39 19.00 13.28
CA GLY A 58 -12.78 18.70 14.65
C GLY A 58 -12.97 17.21 14.96
N GLN A 59 -12.72 16.31 14.01
CA GLN A 59 -12.82 14.87 14.19
C GLN A 59 -11.47 14.18 13.95
N MET A 60 -11.24 13.08 14.68
CA MET A 60 -9.98 12.34 14.64
C MET A 60 -10.04 11.21 13.61
N TYR A 61 -9.12 11.20 12.65
CA TYR A 61 -9.06 10.24 11.57
C TYR A 61 -7.71 9.55 11.48
N SER A 62 -7.71 8.26 11.12
CA SER A 62 -6.49 7.56 10.72
C SER A 62 -6.04 7.98 9.32
N MET A 63 -4.79 7.69 8.96
CA MET A 63 -4.25 8.02 7.64
C MET A 63 -5.07 7.43 6.48
N SER A 64 -5.48 6.16 6.62
CA SER A 64 -6.31 5.48 5.61
C SER A 64 -7.68 6.14 5.48
N GLN A 65 -8.27 6.60 6.59
CA GLN A 65 -9.54 7.33 6.56
C GLN A 65 -9.39 8.71 5.91
N LEU A 66 -8.29 9.42 6.17
CA LEU A 66 -7.98 10.69 5.49
C LEU A 66 -7.81 10.49 3.99
N ALA A 67 -7.16 9.41 3.56
CA ALA A 67 -7.03 9.09 2.13
C ALA A 67 -8.39 8.85 1.46
N VAL A 68 -9.30 8.13 2.14
CA VAL A 68 -10.68 7.93 1.67
C VAL A 68 -11.45 9.26 1.58
N LEU A 69 -11.27 10.16 2.54
CA LEU A 69 -11.88 11.51 2.48
C LEU A 69 -11.29 12.32 1.32
N ALA A 70 -9.97 12.30 1.14
CA ALA A 70 -9.29 13.00 0.06
C ALA A 70 -9.78 12.50 -1.31
N CYS A 71 -9.97 11.19 -1.47
CA CYS A 71 -10.54 10.63 -2.71
C CYS A 71 -11.95 11.17 -3.00
N LYS A 72 -12.77 11.36 -1.96
CA LYS A 72 -14.13 11.90 -2.11
C LYS A 72 -14.12 13.40 -2.44
N VAL A 73 -13.23 14.16 -1.82
CA VAL A 73 -13.15 15.62 -1.99
C VAL A 73 -12.49 16.00 -3.31
N GLN A 74 -11.37 15.35 -3.65
CA GLN A 74 -10.58 15.64 -4.85
C GLN A 74 -11.07 14.89 -6.09
N ASP A 75 -12.01 13.96 -5.93
CA ASP A 75 -12.56 13.14 -7.01
C ASP A 75 -11.48 12.37 -7.80
N CYS A 76 -10.42 11.94 -7.10
CA CYS A 76 -9.29 11.22 -7.68
C CYS A 76 -8.78 10.13 -6.72
N LEU A 77 -7.97 9.20 -7.22
CA LEU A 77 -7.34 8.18 -6.38
C LEU A 77 -6.17 8.78 -5.59
N VAL A 78 -6.32 8.83 -4.27
CA VAL A 78 -5.28 9.30 -3.34
C VAL A 78 -4.86 8.16 -2.43
N GLU A 79 -3.57 7.83 -2.46
CA GLU A 79 -2.98 6.82 -1.57
C GLU A 79 -2.76 7.36 -0.16
N ASP A 80 -2.85 6.47 0.84
CA ASP A 80 -2.49 6.76 2.23
C ASP A 80 -1.06 7.29 2.37
N ARG A 81 -0.11 6.74 1.60
CA ARG A 81 1.26 7.19 1.54
C ARG A 81 1.41 8.61 0.99
N SER A 82 0.51 9.01 0.08
CA SER A 82 0.47 10.38 -0.42
C SER A 82 0.07 11.34 0.70
N ILE A 83 -0.99 11.04 1.46
CA ILE A 83 -1.38 11.85 2.62
C ILE A 83 -0.27 11.89 3.67
N TYR A 84 0.35 10.75 3.97
CA TYR A 84 1.48 10.67 4.90
C TYR A 84 2.61 11.61 4.48
N THR A 85 3.00 11.58 3.20
CA THR A 85 4.08 12.41 2.67
C THR A 85 3.71 13.90 2.72
N ARG A 86 2.46 14.26 2.38
CA ARG A 86 1.98 15.64 2.48
C ARG A 86 2.13 16.18 3.91
N ILE A 87 1.67 15.43 4.91
CA ILE A 87 1.69 15.88 6.31
C ILE A 87 3.11 15.83 6.91
N LYS A 88 3.84 14.73 6.72
CA LYS A 88 5.11 14.50 7.43
C LYS A 88 6.32 15.07 6.71
N SER A 89 6.36 15.00 5.39
CA SER A 89 7.53 15.43 4.60
C SER A 89 7.35 16.84 4.05
N ASN A 90 6.14 17.19 3.61
CA ASN A 90 5.88 18.50 3.01
C ASN A 90 5.30 19.51 4.02
N HIS A 91 5.09 19.09 5.27
CA HIS A 91 4.54 19.91 6.35
C HIS A 91 3.18 20.55 6.02
N TRP A 92 2.35 19.89 5.22
CA TRP A 92 0.98 20.35 4.97
C TRP A 92 0.12 20.21 6.23
N SER A 93 -0.84 21.11 6.39
CA SER A 93 -1.94 20.90 7.33
C SER A 93 -2.75 19.67 6.91
N VAL A 94 -3.52 19.11 7.84
CA VAL A 94 -4.38 17.94 7.54
C VAL A 94 -5.44 18.34 6.52
N GLU A 95 -5.98 19.55 6.64
CA GLU A 95 -6.94 20.15 5.72
C GLU A 95 -6.35 20.25 4.31
N ASP A 96 -5.17 20.86 4.17
CA ASP A 96 -4.51 20.98 2.88
C ASP A 96 -4.19 19.60 2.29
N ALA A 97 -3.78 18.64 3.14
CA ALA A 97 -3.49 17.28 2.69
C ALA A 97 -4.71 16.57 2.10
N VAL A 98 -5.91 16.86 2.59
CA VAL A 98 -7.18 16.26 2.14
C VAL A 98 -7.84 17.05 1.00
N GLU A 99 -7.74 18.39 1.01
CA GLU A 99 -8.51 19.25 0.10
C GLU A 99 -7.70 19.70 -1.12
N ARG A 100 -6.39 19.92 -0.98
CA ARG A 100 -5.58 20.35 -2.13
C ARG A 100 -5.24 19.17 -3.01
N SER A 101 -5.74 19.23 -4.25
CA SER A 101 -5.20 18.40 -5.32
C SER A 101 -3.73 18.77 -5.51
N ILE A 102 -2.88 17.78 -5.75
CA ILE A 102 -1.51 18.07 -6.19
C ILE A 102 -1.66 18.64 -7.59
N THR A 103 -1.51 19.96 -7.75
CA THR A 103 -1.18 20.51 -9.06
C THR A 103 0.18 19.91 -9.42
N THR A 104 0.15 18.98 -10.37
CA THR A 104 1.29 18.17 -10.80
C THR A 104 2.42 19.06 -11.29
N SER A 105 3.34 19.37 -10.40
CA SER A 105 4.61 20.00 -10.68
C SER A 105 5.64 19.35 -9.76
N ALA A 106 6.43 18.42 -10.31
CA ALA A 106 7.86 18.23 -10.01
C ALA A 106 8.37 16.79 -10.08
N ASN A 107 7.57 15.73 -10.19
CA ASN A 107 8.12 14.36 -10.17
C ASN A 107 7.50 13.43 -11.21
N ASP A 108 8.38 12.72 -11.94
CA ASP A 108 8.22 11.71 -13.00
C ASP A 108 7.09 10.66 -12.84
N ARG A 109 6.41 10.61 -11.68
CA ARG A 109 5.32 9.67 -11.37
C ARG A 109 3.96 10.08 -11.94
N HIS A 110 3.85 11.29 -12.48
CA HIS A 110 2.66 11.80 -13.17
C HIS A 110 2.82 11.79 -14.70
N LYS A 111 3.64 10.88 -15.24
CA LYS A 111 3.63 10.65 -16.68
C LYS A 111 2.26 10.10 -17.07
N ASN A 112 1.62 10.78 -18.00
CA ASN A 112 0.51 10.22 -18.73
C ASN A 112 1.07 9.29 -19.80
N TYR A 113 0.41 8.16 -19.97
CA TYR A 113 0.76 7.12 -20.90
C TYR A 113 -0.30 7.04 -21.99
N TRP A 114 0.16 6.95 -23.23
CA TRP A 114 -0.72 6.70 -24.36
C TRP A 114 -1.17 5.24 -24.37
N PHE A 115 -2.48 5.02 -24.30
CA PHE A 115 -3.11 3.70 -24.38
C PHE A 115 -4.43 3.85 -25.16
N ALA A 116 -4.66 2.97 -26.15
CA ALA A 116 -5.87 2.99 -26.97
C ALA A 116 -6.26 4.38 -27.54
N GLY A 117 -5.27 5.19 -27.94
CA GLY A 117 -5.51 6.53 -28.51
C GLY A 117 -5.85 7.62 -27.49
N GLN A 118 -5.75 7.35 -26.19
CA GLN A 118 -5.97 8.34 -25.13
C GLN A 118 -4.82 8.34 -24.12
N GLN A 119 -4.72 9.43 -23.35
CA GLN A 119 -3.76 9.56 -22.26
C GLN A 119 -4.37 9.13 -20.93
N TYR A 120 -3.63 8.32 -20.19
CA TYR A 120 -4.02 7.85 -18.87
C TYR A 120 -2.84 7.95 -17.89
N SER A 121 -3.14 8.30 -16.65
CA SER A 121 -2.23 8.13 -15.53
C SER A 121 -1.98 6.64 -15.25
N LEU A 122 -0.88 6.33 -14.55
CA LEU A 122 -0.58 4.95 -14.15
C LEU A 122 -1.69 4.32 -13.30
N GLY A 123 -2.38 5.12 -12.47
CA GLY A 123 -3.51 4.67 -11.65
C GLY A 123 -4.72 4.29 -12.50
N GLU A 124 -5.06 5.11 -13.49
CA GLU A 124 -6.12 4.80 -14.46
C GLU A 124 -5.77 3.55 -15.27
N LEU A 125 -4.52 3.42 -15.75
CA LEU A 125 -4.07 2.22 -16.45
C LEU A 125 -4.19 0.96 -15.58
N TRP A 126 -3.88 1.05 -14.28
CA TRP A 126 -4.05 -0.06 -13.35
C TRP A 126 -5.53 -0.45 -13.20
N LEU A 127 -6.44 0.51 -13.08
CA LEU A 127 -7.88 0.25 -13.07
C LEU A 127 -8.33 -0.42 -14.37
N ILE A 128 -7.88 0.07 -15.52
CA ILE A 128 -8.18 -0.51 -16.83
C ILE A 128 -7.67 -1.95 -16.91
N SER A 129 -6.42 -2.18 -16.56
CA SER A 129 -5.77 -3.49 -16.49
C SER A 129 -6.59 -4.49 -15.67
N ARG A 130 -7.08 -4.05 -14.49
CA ARG A 130 -7.81 -4.89 -13.54
C ARG A 130 -9.25 -5.15 -13.98
N TYR A 131 -9.99 -4.10 -14.32
CA TYR A 131 -11.44 -4.18 -14.52
C TYR A 131 -11.86 -4.40 -15.97
N LYS A 132 -11.07 -3.95 -16.96
CA LYS A 132 -11.34 -4.21 -18.38
C LYS A 132 -10.70 -5.51 -18.87
N PHE A 133 -9.46 -5.78 -18.46
CA PHE A 133 -8.68 -6.92 -18.98
C PHE A 133 -8.50 -8.08 -17.99
N GLY A 134 -8.89 -7.93 -16.72
CA GLY A 134 -8.86 -9.01 -15.74
C GLY A 134 -7.44 -9.55 -15.48
N THR A 135 -6.43 -8.68 -15.53
CA THR A 135 -5.01 -9.09 -15.48
C THR A 135 -4.46 -9.37 -14.08
N ASP A 136 -5.21 -8.98 -13.04
CA ASP A 136 -4.87 -9.07 -11.61
C ASP A 136 -3.41 -8.70 -11.27
N ILE A 137 -2.85 -7.72 -11.98
CA ILE A 137 -1.52 -7.18 -11.68
C ILE A 137 -1.60 -6.15 -10.55
N SER A 138 -0.58 -6.12 -9.71
CA SER A 138 -0.44 -5.05 -8.72
C SER A 138 -0.03 -3.73 -9.39
N PHE A 139 -0.31 -2.60 -8.74
CA PHE A 139 0.12 -1.28 -9.22
C PHE A 139 1.64 -1.23 -9.42
N SER A 140 2.41 -1.73 -8.44
CA SER A 140 3.88 -1.83 -8.54
C SER A 140 4.33 -2.70 -9.70
N SER A 141 3.63 -3.79 -9.99
CA SER A 141 3.95 -4.64 -11.14
C SER A 141 3.71 -3.93 -12.47
N LEU A 142 2.63 -3.13 -12.57
CA LEU A 142 2.39 -2.31 -13.76
C LEU A 142 3.46 -1.22 -13.90
N HIS A 143 3.79 -0.54 -12.80
CA HIS A 143 4.88 0.44 -12.77
C HIS A 143 6.19 -0.16 -13.28
N ASP A 144 6.60 -1.31 -12.75
CA ASP A 144 7.86 -1.95 -13.13
C ASP A 144 7.85 -2.37 -14.60
N ARG A 145 6.73 -2.87 -15.13
CA ARG A 145 6.60 -3.20 -16.57
C ARG A 145 6.90 -2.00 -17.44
N ILE A 146 6.28 -0.85 -17.16
CA ILE A 146 6.40 0.32 -18.01
C ILE A 146 7.74 1.03 -17.80
N ILE A 147 8.16 1.24 -16.55
CA ILE A 147 9.32 2.09 -16.23
C ILE A 147 10.62 1.30 -16.17
N LYS A 148 10.62 0.12 -15.53
CA LYS A 148 11.85 -0.65 -15.29
C LYS A 148 12.19 -1.57 -16.46
N TYR A 149 11.17 -2.18 -17.07
CA TYR A 149 11.35 -3.12 -18.16
C TYR A 149 11.05 -2.52 -19.54
N ASP A 150 10.67 -1.25 -19.59
CA ASP A 150 10.36 -0.52 -20.82
C ASP A 150 9.35 -1.24 -21.74
N TRP A 151 8.34 -1.87 -21.12
CA TRP A 151 7.30 -2.53 -21.90
C TRP A 151 6.41 -1.50 -22.58
N PRO A 152 6.02 -1.75 -23.85
CA PRO A 152 4.95 -0.99 -24.47
C PRO A 152 3.71 -0.96 -23.57
N VAL A 153 3.12 0.21 -23.36
CA VAL A 153 2.00 0.41 -22.43
C VAL A 153 0.86 -0.57 -22.71
N ASN A 154 0.52 -0.77 -23.98
CA ASN A 154 -0.48 -1.75 -24.41
C ASN A 154 -0.17 -3.15 -23.86
N LYS A 155 1.07 -3.62 -24.05
CA LYS A 155 1.53 -4.91 -23.55
C LYS A 155 1.50 -4.95 -22.02
N ALA A 156 1.92 -3.89 -21.33
CA ALA A 156 1.97 -3.86 -19.88
C ALA A 156 0.59 -3.98 -19.23
N VAL A 157 -0.43 -3.34 -19.82
CA VAL A 157 -1.82 -3.30 -19.32
C VAL A 157 -2.59 -4.60 -19.61
N ILE A 158 -2.36 -5.23 -20.76
CA ILE A 158 -3.16 -6.42 -21.14
C ILE A 158 -2.53 -7.75 -20.71
N THR A 159 -1.23 -7.78 -20.43
CA THR A 159 -0.53 -9.04 -20.12
C THR A 159 -0.90 -9.51 -18.72
N LYS A 160 -1.52 -10.69 -18.59
CA LYS A 160 -1.84 -11.26 -17.27
C LYS A 160 -0.57 -11.55 -16.47
N TYR A 161 -0.66 -11.48 -15.14
CA TYR A 161 0.44 -11.92 -14.28
C TYR A 161 0.53 -13.45 -14.31
N CYS A 162 1.60 -13.99 -14.90
CA CYS A 162 1.87 -15.43 -14.84
C CYS A 162 2.79 -15.68 -13.64
N SER A 163 2.22 -15.83 -12.44
CA SER A 163 2.97 -16.42 -11.33
C SER A 163 2.13 -17.47 -10.64
N TYR A 164 2.71 -18.65 -10.50
CA TYR A 164 2.12 -19.85 -9.90
C TYR A 164 1.87 -19.74 -8.38
N ARG A 165 2.18 -18.59 -7.75
CA ARG A 165 2.14 -18.41 -6.30
C ARG A 165 1.92 -16.95 -5.91
N SER A 166 0.66 -16.50 -5.87
CA SER A 166 0.20 -15.57 -4.82
C SER A 166 -1.26 -15.16 -5.02
N ASN A 167 -2.18 -15.74 -4.24
CA ASN A 167 -3.50 -15.17 -3.97
C ASN A 167 -3.43 -13.90 -3.09
N ARG A 168 -2.37 -13.10 -3.24
CA ARG A 168 -2.12 -11.85 -2.53
C ARG A 168 -1.48 -10.84 -3.47
N ALA A 169 -2.13 -10.52 -4.58
CA ALA A 169 -2.00 -9.20 -5.15
C ALA A 169 -2.58 -8.24 -4.10
N ARG A 170 -1.75 -7.75 -3.17
CA ARG A 170 -2.12 -6.60 -2.33
C ARG A 170 -2.54 -5.50 -3.30
N SER A 171 -3.77 -5.02 -3.20
CA SER A 171 -4.18 -3.82 -3.91
C SER A 171 -3.14 -2.75 -3.60
N GLY A 172 -2.57 -2.11 -4.62
CA GLY A 172 -1.61 -1.01 -4.38
C GLY A 172 -2.25 0.14 -3.59
N PHE A 173 -3.58 0.17 -3.55
CA PHE A 173 -4.41 1.07 -2.78
C PHE A 173 -5.07 0.31 -1.62
N ASP A 174 -4.81 0.71 -0.38
CA ASP A 174 -5.57 0.29 0.81
C ASP A 174 -6.93 1.03 0.88
N LEU A 175 -7.60 1.18 -0.27
CA LEU A 175 -8.90 1.83 -0.42
C LEU A 175 -10.03 0.77 -0.42
N PRO A 176 -11.25 1.11 0.05
CA PRO A 176 -12.40 0.23 -0.02
C PRO A 176 -12.69 -0.21 -1.45
N ALA A 177 -12.97 -1.50 -1.65
CA ALA A 177 -13.19 -2.10 -2.98
C ALA A 177 -14.31 -1.39 -3.78
N GLU A 178 -15.37 -0.95 -3.09
CA GLU A 178 -16.49 -0.21 -3.70
C GLU A 178 -16.05 1.13 -4.33
N MET A 179 -15.12 1.83 -3.69
CA MET A 179 -14.59 3.09 -4.19
C MET A 179 -13.77 2.87 -5.45
N ILE A 180 -12.90 1.84 -5.43
CA ILE A 180 -12.10 1.44 -6.58
C ILE A 180 -13.02 1.04 -7.76
N GLN A 181 -14.08 0.27 -7.48
CA GLN A 181 -15.08 -0.11 -8.48
C GLN A 181 -15.83 1.11 -9.05
N ARG A 182 -16.20 2.08 -8.20
CA ARG A 182 -16.86 3.32 -8.66
C ARG A 182 -15.98 4.12 -9.60
N PHE A 183 -14.69 4.30 -9.27
CA PHE A 183 -13.74 4.97 -10.14
C PHE A 183 -13.53 4.21 -11.45
N ALA A 184 -13.38 2.88 -11.39
CA ALA A 184 -13.24 2.06 -12.59
C ALA A 184 -14.48 2.16 -13.50
N LYS A 185 -15.69 2.07 -12.93
CA LYS A 185 -16.94 2.18 -13.68
C LYS A 185 -17.02 3.54 -14.38
N ARG A 186 -16.79 4.63 -13.65
CA ARG A 186 -16.81 5.98 -14.20
C ARG A 186 -15.79 6.17 -15.32
N LEU A 187 -14.54 5.76 -15.10
CA LEU A 187 -13.47 5.84 -16.09
C LEU A 187 -13.85 5.12 -17.38
N LEU A 188 -14.38 3.89 -17.26
CA LEU A 188 -14.77 3.08 -18.41
C LEU A 188 -16.04 3.59 -19.12
N THR A 189 -16.91 4.35 -18.43
CA THR A 189 -18.08 4.99 -19.04
C THR A 189 -17.75 6.33 -19.72
N GLU A 190 -16.92 7.17 -19.09
CA GLU A 190 -16.57 8.50 -19.61
C GLU A 190 -15.52 8.42 -20.72
N ARG A 191 -14.64 7.40 -20.67
CA ARG A 191 -13.56 7.18 -21.64
C ARG A 191 -13.64 5.76 -22.18
N PRO A 192 -14.59 5.46 -23.08
CA PRO A 192 -14.71 4.14 -23.67
C PRO A 192 -13.43 3.78 -24.43
N ILE A 193 -12.89 2.60 -24.13
CA ILE A 193 -11.65 2.10 -24.72
C ILE A 193 -11.99 1.38 -26.02
N ASP A 194 -11.47 1.89 -27.14
CA ASP A 194 -11.53 1.20 -28.42
C ASP A 194 -10.49 0.06 -28.45
N ILE A 195 -11.00 -1.16 -28.37
CA ILE A 195 -10.18 -2.38 -28.35
C ILE A 195 -9.44 -2.57 -29.68
N SER A 196 -9.97 -2.06 -30.80
CA SER A 196 -9.32 -2.19 -32.11
C SER A 196 -7.97 -1.48 -32.19
N LEU A 197 -7.76 -0.45 -31.35
CA LEU A 197 -6.52 0.30 -31.24
C LEU A 197 -5.48 -0.38 -30.32
N VAL A 198 -5.91 -1.37 -29.52
CA VAL A 198 -5.03 -2.14 -28.64
C VAL A 198 -4.40 -3.28 -29.44
N LYS A 199 -3.50 -2.94 -30.38
CA LYS A 199 -2.72 -3.92 -31.13
C LYS A 199 -1.69 -4.56 -30.19
N VAL A 200 -1.82 -5.87 -29.96
CA VAL A 200 -0.77 -6.67 -29.35
C VAL A 200 0.30 -6.86 -30.42
N GLN A 201 1.39 -6.10 -30.36
CA GLN A 201 2.60 -6.47 -31.11
C GLN A 201 3.02 -7.85 -30.57
N LYS A 202 2.85 -8.87 -31.42
CA LYS A 202 3.33 -10.24 -31.17
C LYS A 202 4.85 -10.26 -31.16
#